data_AF-A0A9J6FPW9-F1
#
_entry.id   AF-A0A9J6FPW9-F1
#
_cell.length_a   1.000
_cell.length_b   1.000
_cell.length_c   1.000
_cell.angle_alpha   90.00
_cell.angle_beta   90.00
_cell.angle_gamma   90.00
#
_symmetry.space_group_name_H-M   'P 1'
#
loop_
_entity.id
_entity.type
_entity.pdbx_description
1 polymer ?
#
loop_
_entity_poly.entity_id
_entity_poly.type
_entity_poly.pdbx_seq_one_letter_code
_entity_poly.pdbx_strand_id
1 'polypeptide(L)'
;MGQKNLKFQFNPEWASCNLGVFLCTECAGIHRSLGSHVSRVRSLRLDKWEDAQVDELAAVGNAMAKAKYEAHVPACYRRPNADDVSVVKEQWVRAKYEREEFVHPDRQIYQEGRIEGWLNKQGKEDGRFHPRRFVLSDGTLKYYVKESHKEPKATIPVSEINAVFCPEKIGNKHGLQLSYVKDGSTRNIFVYSEDGKTIVDWYSALRAAKLHHLQVAFPGAKESQLVPHLTRDFLREGWLWKSGPRPADQHRRRWFTLDDRKWMYHEDPLVSHKEPKATIPVSEINAVFCPEKIGNKHGLQLSYVKDGSTRNIFVYSEDGKVAFPGAKESQLVPHLTRDFLREGWLWKSGPRPADQHRRRWFTLDDRKWMYHEDPLDAYPKGEIFLGHRNEGYSVQSGGPHAFKEMPFAFTVTTPHRKFVMGAESDRDRSEWIAVLGKVMERPLTPQDTNSKARLVGLRA
;
A
#
# COMPACT_ATOMS: atom_id res chain seq x y z
N MET A 1 -35.61 18.73 21.33
CA MET A 1 -35.53 17.53 20.47
C MET A 1 -34.81 17.91 19.19
N GLY A 2 -33.51 17.65 19.12
CA GLY A 2 -32.64 18.11 18.04
C GLY A 2 -32.73 17.21 16.80
N GLN A 3 -33.09 17.81 15.66
CA GLN A 3 -32.89 17.24 14.33
C GLN A 3 -31.39 17.00 14.13
N LYS A 4 -30.98 15.73 14.08
CA LYS A 4 -29.65 15.35 13.59
C LYS A 4 -29.65 15.52 12.07
N ASN A 5 -29.08 16.63 11.62
CA ASN A 5 -28.61 16.83 10.26
C ASN A 5 -27.60 15.72 9.89
N LEU A 6 -28.04 14.71 9.17
CA LEU A 6 -27.17 13.81 8.42
C LEU A 6 -26.91 14.43 7.03
N LYS A 7 -25.86 15.26 6.95
CA LYS A 7 -25.26 15.62 5.65
C LYS A 7 -24.45 14.42 5.16
N PHE A 8 -24.83 13.84 4.03
CA PHE A 8 -23.94 13.55 2.88
C PHE A 8 -24.83 13.29 1.63
N GLN A 9 -24.67 14.15 0.62
CA GLN A 9 -25.42 14.18 -0.64
C GLN A 9 -25.03 13.04 -1.58
N PHE A 10 -25.99 12.21 -1.99
CA PHE A 10 -26.06 11.70 -3.37
C PHE A 10 -27.36 12.23 -3.97
N ASN A 11 -27.34 13.51 -4.36
CA ASN A 11 -28.49 14.13 -4.99
C ASN A 11 -28.20 14.20 -6.49
N PRO A 12 -28.83 13.36 -7.34
CA PRO A 12 -28.66 13.48 -8.78
C PRO A 12 -29.12 14.87 -9.23
N GLU A 13 -28.37 15.49 -10.12
CA GLU A 13 -28.67 16.83 -10.66
C GLU A 13 -29.08 16.76 -12.14
N TRP A 14 -28.85 15.60 -12.75
CA TRP A 14 -29.02 15.35 -14.17
C TRP A 14 -29.74 14.02 -14.38
N ALA A 15 -30.32 13.86 -15.56
CA ALA A 15 -30.83 12.58 -16.02
C ALA A 15 -30.60 12.40 -17.52
N SER A 16 -30.50 11.15 -17.96
CA SER A 16 -30.61 10.80 -19.37
C SER A 16 -32.07 10.43 -19.66
N CYS A 17 -32.76 11.27 -20.42
CA CYS A 17 -34.21 11.15 -20.61
C CYS A 17 -34.61 9.98 -21.53
N ASN A 18 -33.68 9.45 -22.33
CA ASN A 18 -33.94 8.29 -23.20
C ASN A 18 -33.45 6.97 -22.63
N LEU A 19 -32.52 7.00 -21.66
CA LEU A 19 -32.06 5.80 -20.95
C LEU A 19 -32.79 5.61 -19.62
N GLY A 20 -33.55 6.62 -19.18
CA GLY A 20 -34.29 6.58 -17.92
C GLY A 20 -33.40 6.55 -16.67
N VAL A 21 -32.21 7.14 -16.72
CA VAL A 21 -31.24 7.10 -15.60
C VAL A 21 -30.96 8.48 -15.00
N PHE A 22 -30.83 8.53 -13.69
CA PHE A 22 -30.42 9.69 -12.90
C PHE A 22 -28.92 9.68 -12.66
N LEU A 23 -28.28 10.83 -12.86
CA LEU A 23 -26.83 10.99 -12.97
C LEU A 23 -26.34 12.12 -12.04
N CYS A 24 -25.12 11.95 -11.52
CA CYS A 24 -24.36 13.06 -10.95
C CYS A 24 -23.75 13.93 -12.08
N THR A 25 -23.23 15.10 -11.71
CA THR A 25 -22.62 16.04 -12.67
C THR A 25 -21.46 15.44 -13.47
N GLU A 26 -20.60 14.64 -12.85
CA GLU A 26 -19.49 13.98 -13.57
C GLU A 26 -20.00 12.94 -14.58
N CYS A 27 -20.91 12.06 -14.17
CA CYS A 27 -21.50 11.05 -15.07
C CYS A 27 -22.29 11.69 -16.20
N ALA A 28 -22.99 12.81 -15.93
CA ALA A 28 -23.66 13.59 -16.97
C ALA A 28 -22.69 14.09 -18.04
N GLY A 29 -21.48 14.52 -17.65
CA GLY A 29 -20.41 14.89 -18.59
C GLY A 29 -20.00 13.73 -19.50
N ILE A 30 -19.81 12.53 -18.93
CA ILE A 30 -19.49 11.32 -19.71
C ILE A 30 -20.65 10.95 -20.64
N HIS A 31 -21.89 10.96 -20.15
CA HIS A 31 -23.07 10.66 -20.96
C HIS A 31 -23.23 11.61 -22.15
N ARG A 32 -22.82 12.89 -22.02
CA ARG A 32 -22.79 13.84 -23.14
C ARG A 32 -21.78 13.45 -24.22
N SER A 33 -20.64 12.87 -23.84
CA SER A 33 -19.59 12.45 -24.80
C SER A 33 -19.93 11.15 -25.56
N LEU A 34 -21.01 10.45 -25.19
CA LEU A 34 -21.55 9.33 -25.95
C LEU A 34 -22.31 9.78 -27.21
N GLY A 35 -22.71 11.05 -27.28
CA GLY A 35 -23.57 11.58 -28.33
C GLY A 35 -25.06 11.33 -28.08
N SER A 36 -25.90 12.18 -28.70
CA SER A 36 -27.36 12.21 -28.49
C SER A 36 -28.10 10.97 -28.99
N HIS A 37 -27.49 10.20 -29.88
CA HIS A 37 -28.01 8.92 -30.36
C HIS A 37 -27.93 7.82 -29.31
N VAL A 38 -27.01 7.95 -28.32
CA VAL A 38 -26.89 7.02 -27.18
C VAL A 38 -27.56 7.59 -25.93
N SER A 39 -27.23 8.82 -25.55
CA SER A 39 -27.70 9.41 -24.29
C SER A 39 -28.07 10.89 -24.43
N ARG A 40 -29.29 11.23 -24.03
CA ARG A 40 -29.86 12.59 -24.08
C ARG A 40 -29.94 13.15 -22.67
N VAL A 41 -28.91 13.92 -22.29
CA VAL A 41 -28.75 14.44 -20.92
C VAL A 41 -29.50 15.77 -20.73
N ARG A 42 -30.27 15.85 -19.64
CA ARG A 42 -31.04 17.02 -19.19
C ARG A 42 -30.79 17.31 -17.72
N SER A 43 -30.80 18.59 -17.33
CA SER A 43 -30.79 19.03 -15.94
C SER A 43 -32.16 18.79 -15.31
N LEU A 44 -32.17 18.22 -14.10
CA LEU A 44 -33.42 18.02 -13.35
C LEU A 44 -34.05 19.33 -12.87
N ARG A 45 -33.28 20.43 -12.85
CA ARG A 45 -33.72 21.72 -12.30
C ARG A 45 -33.78 22.84 -13.33
N LEU A 46 -32.91 22.80 -14.33
CA LEU A 46 -32.71 23.92 -15.26
C LEU A 46 -33.38 23.71 -16.61
N ASP A 47 -33.60 22.46 -17.03
CA ASP A 47 -34.21 22.15 -18.32
C ASP A 47 -35.73 21.97 -18.18
N LYS A 48 -36.46 22.30 -19.25
CA LYS A 48 -37.88 21.95 -19.38
C LYS A 48 -38.02 20.46 -19.73
N TRP A 49 -38.99 19.81 -19.12
CA TRP A 49 -39.29 18.39 -19.30
C TRP A 49 -40.64 18.21 -19.96
N GLU A 50 -40.70 17.28 -20.92
CA GLU A 50 -41.95 16.82 -21.52
C GLU A 50 -42.49 15.64 -20.70
N ASP A 51 -43.81 15.49 -20.62
CA ASP A 51 -44.46 14.43 -19.82
C ASP A 51 -43.94 13.04 -20.19
N ALA A 52 -43.80 12.74 -21.49
CA ALA A 52 -43.25 11.46 -21.95
C ALA A 52 -41.81 11.19 -21.46
N GLN A 53 -40.99 12.24 -21.28
CA GLN A 53 -39.64 12.10 -20.73
C GLN A 53 -39.65 11.81 -19.23
N VAL A 54 -40.64 12.37 -18.52
CA VAL A 54 -40.86 12.11 -17.09
C VAL A 54 -41.39 10.68 -16.89
N ASP A 55 -42.33 10.26 -17.73
CA ASP A 55 -42.89 8.90 -17.72
C ASP A 55 -41.81 7.85 -17.96
N GLU A 56 -40.91 8.07 -18.92
CA GLU A 56 -39.77 7.18 -19.17
C GLU A 56 -38.84 7.08 -17.94
N LEU A 57 -38.54 8.20 -17.29
CA LEU A 57 -37.73 8.21 -16.07
C LEU A 57 -38.41 7.49 -14.91
N ALA A 58 -39.73 7.62 -14.78
CA ALA A 58 -40.52 6.95 -13.75
C ALA A 58 -40.63 5.44 -14.01
N ALA A 59 -40.78 5.03 -15.27
CA ALA A 59 -40.92 3.63 -15.68
C ALA A 59 -39.59 2.86 -15.55
N VAL A 60 -38.47 3.48 -15.92
CA VAL A 60 -37.15 2.84 -15.89
C VAL A 60 -36.46 3.09 -14.55
N GLY A 61 -36.01 4.32 -14.32
CA GLY A 61 -35.15 4.65 -13.18
C GLY A 61 -33.85 3.84 -13.09
N ASN A 62 -33.01 4.18 -12.12
CA ASN A 62 -31.70 3.53 -11.97
C ASN A 62 -31.80 2.03 -11.64
N ALA A 63 -32.89 1.59 -11.00
CA ALA A 63 -33.09 0.20 -10.64
C ALA A 63 -33.33 -0.70 -11.87
N MET A 64 -34.26 -0.32 -12.76
CA MET A 64 -34.52 -1.11 -13.97
C MET A 64 -33.39 -0.98 -14.98
N ALA A 65 -32.80 0.22 -15.11
CA ALA A 65 -31.63 0.40 -15.95
C ALA A 65 -30.47 -0.49 -15.48
N LYS A 66 -30.24 -0.63 -14.17
CA LYS A 66 -29.26 -1.58 -13.63
C LYS A 66 -29.61 -3.03 -13.98
N ALA A 67 -30.88 -3.42 -13.83
CA ALA A 67 -31.32 -4.78 -14.16
C ALA A 67 -31.08 -5.14 -15.65
N LYS A 68 -31.20 -4.16 -16.56
CA LYS A 68 -30.92 -4.33 -18.00
C LYS A 68 -29.43 -4.22 -18.32
N TYR A 69 -28.85 -3.05 -18.07
CA TYR A 69 -27.50 -2.69 -18.53
C TYR A 69 -26.37 -3.23 -17.66
N GLU A 70 -26.68 -3.91 -16.55
CA GLU A 70 -25.70 -4.59 -15.70
C GLU A 70 -26.07 -6.07 -15.48
N ALA A 71 -26.91 -6.64 -16.36
CA ALA A 71 -27.42 -8.01 -16.25
C ALA A 71 -26.29 -9.06 -16.17
N HIS A 72 -25.26 -8.91 -17.00
CA HIS A 72 -24.17 -9.87 -17.14
C HIS A 72 -22.80 -9.23 -16.88
N VAL A 73 -22.66 -8.41 -15.84
CA VAL A 73 -21.36 -7.84 -15.46
C VAL A 73 -20.46 -8.95 -14.89
N PRO A 74 -19.33 -9.28 -15.54
CA PRO A 74 -18.42 -10.29 -15.02
C PRO A 74 -17.76 -9.84 -13.74
N ALA A 75 -17.49 -10.74 -12.81
CA ALA A 75 -16.81 -10.38 -11.56
C ALA A 75 -15.37 -9.90 -11.74
N CYS A 76 -14.74 -10.28 -12.85
CA CYS A 76 -13.46 -9.73 -13.24
C CYS A 76 -13.56 -8.26 -13.69
N TYR A 77 -14.72 -7.73 -14.05
CA TYR A 77 -14.87 -6.33 -14.46
C TYR A 77 -14.91 -5.41 -13.23
N ARG A 78 -14.08 -4.35 -13.23
CA ARG A 78 -14.06 -3.38 -12.13
C ARG A 78 -15.24 -2.43 -12.22
N ARG A 79 -16.11 -2.46 -11.22
CA ARG A 79 -17.16 -1.46 -11.01
C ARG A 79 -16.52 -0.19 -10.42
N PRO A 80 -16.70 0.99 -11.04
CA PRO A 80 -16.09 2.20 -10.53
C PRO A 80 -16.75 2.70 -9.24
N ASN A 81 -15.95 3.33 -8.38
CA ASN A 81 -16.38 4.20 -7.29
C ASN A 81 -16.21 5.68 -7.65
N ALA A 82 -16.57 6.61 -6.75
CA ALA A 82 -16.50 8.05 -7.01
C ALA A 82 -15.06 8.56 -7.20
N ASP A 83 -14.11 7.99 -6.46
CA ASP A 83 -12.70 8.38 -6.42
C ASP A 83 -11.87 7.71 -7.52
N ASP A 84 -12.47 6.82 -8.32
CA ASP A 84 -11.79 6.15 -9.41
C ASP A 84 -11.36 7.12 -10.50
N VAL A 85 -10.28 6.74 -11.20
CA VAL A 85 -9.74 7.52 -12.31
C VAL A 85 -10.77 7.62 -13.45
N SER A 86 -10.71 8.75 -14.18
CA SER A 86 -11.67 9.07 -15.25
C SER A 86 -11.84 7.96 -16.30
N VAL A 87 -10.76 7.30 -16.73
CA VAL A 87 -10.84 6.22 -17.73
C VAL A 87 -11.70 5.03 -17.27
N VAL A 88 -11.65 4.66 -15.98
CA VAL A 88 -12.47 3.56 -15.44
C VAL A 88 -13.95 3.96 -15.42
N LYS A 89 -14.25 5.21 -15.01
CA LYS A 89 -15.62 5.75 -15.00
C LYS A 89 -16.18 5.88 -16.41
N GLU A 90 -15.41 6.44 -17.34
CA GLU A 90 -15.80 6.61 -18.75
C GLU A 90 -16.10 5.27 -19.40
N GLN A 91 -15.16 4.31 -19.30
CA GLN A 91 -15.32 3.02 -19.97
C GLN A 91 -16.40 2.15 -19.34
N TRP A 92 -16.71 2.32 -18.05
CA TRP A 92 -17.89 1.70 -17.43
C TRP A 92 -19.20 2.21 -18.06
N VAL A 93 -19.35 3.53 -18.20
CA VAL A 93 -20.54 4.14 -18.82
C VAL A 93 -20.67 3.71 -20.28
N ARG A 94 -19.56 3.73 -21.04
CA ARG A 94 -19.55 3.28 -22.44
C ARG A 94 -19.85 1.78 -22.57
N ALA A 95 -19.28 0.93 -21.71
CA ALA A 95 -19.57 -0.51 -21.69
C ALA A 95 -21.06 -0.78 -21.44
N LYS A 96 -21.70 -0.01 -20.56
CA LYS A 96 -23.13 -0.14 -20.26
C LYS A 96 -24.02 0.30 -21.42
N TYR A 97 -23.84 1.52 -21.92
CA TYR A 97 -24.88 2.16 -22.73
C TYR A 97 -24.51 2.34 -24.20
N GLU A 98 -23.22 2.42 -24.53
CA GLU A 98 -22.76 2.58 -25.92
C GLU A 98 -22.49 1.21 -26.57
N ARG A 99 -21.79 0.33 -25.85
CA ARG A 99 -21.38 -0.98 -26.35
C ARG A 99 -22.25 -2.12 -25.85
N GLU A 100 -23.05 -1.87 -24.81
CA GLU A 100 -23.97 -2.82 -24.18
C GLU A 100 -23.31 -4.17 -23.86
N GLU A 101 -22.05 -4.14 -23.41
CA GLU A 101 -21.24 -5.34 -23.15
C GLU A 101 -21.85 -6.24 -22.08
N PHE A 102 -22.60 -5.67 -21.12
CA PHE A 102 -23.23 -6.45 -20.05
C PHE A 102 -24.66 -6.88 -20.39
N VAL A 103 -25.17 -6.47 -21.54
CA VAL A 103 -26.39 -7.02 -22.15
C VAL A 103 -26.03 -8.18 -23.07
N HIS A 104 -24.92 -8.06 -23.81
CA HIS A 104 -24.45 -9.00 -24.82
C HIS A 104 -23.09 -9.62 -24.43
N PRO A 105 -23.08 -10.78 -23.73
CA PRO A 105 -21.84 -11.42 -23.25
C PRO A 105 -20.81 -11.74 -24.35
N ASP A 106 -21.26 -11.95 -25.59
CA ASP A 106 -20.40 -12.16 -26.77
C ASP A 106 -19.47 -10.97 -27.07
N ARG A 107 -19.79 -9.77 -26.55
CA ARG A 107 -18.96 -8.57 -26.68
C ARG A 107 -17.86 -8.47 -25.62
N GLN A 108 -17.81 -9.38 -24.65
CA GLN A 108 -16.90 -9.36 -23.51
C GLN A 108 -15.57 -10.06 -23.81
N ILE A 109 -14.85 -9.59 -24.83
CA ILE A 109 -13.62 -10.21 -25.38
C ILE A 109 -12.53 -10.46 -24.32
N TYR A 110 -12.52 -9.68 -23.23
CA TYR A 110 -11.57 -9.85 -22.13
C TYR A 110 -11.79 -11.13 -21.30
N GLN A 111 -12.87 -11.89 -21.55
CA GLN A 111 -13.14 -13.18 -20.90
C GLN A 111 -12.62 -14.39 -21.69
N GLU A 112 -12.16 -14.24 -22.93
CA GLU A 112 -11.78 -15.35 -23.82
C GLU A 112 -10.51 -16.12 -23.37
N GLY A 113 -9.83 -15.66 -22.32
CA GLY A 113 -8.59 -16.26 -21.83
C GLY A 113 -7.35 -15.95 -22.67
N ARG A 114 -7.53 -15.25 -23.81
CA ARG A 114 -6.45 -14.73 -24.63
C ARG A 114 -6.75 -13.31 -25.11
N ILE A 115 -5.78 -12.41 -24.96
CA ILE A 115 -5.80 -11.11 -25.61
C ILE A 115 -4.40 -10.79 -26.13
N GLU A 116 -4.32 -10.28 -27.35
CA GLU A 116 -3.07 -9.78 -27.93
C GLU A 116 -3.26 -8.44 -28.60
N GLY A 117 -2.20 -7.65 -28.64
CA GLY A 117 -2.26 -6.30 -29.18
C GLY A 117 -1.04 -5.47 -28.81
N TRP A 118 -1.03 -4.23 -29.29
CA TRP A 118 0.06 -3.30 -29.06
C TRP A 118 -0.28 -2.37 -27.90
N LEU A 119 0.67 -2.21 -26.98
CA LEU A 119 0.64 -1.18 -25.95
C LEU A 119 1.91 -0.34 -26.05
N ASN A 120 1.77 0.96 -25.82
CA ASN A 120 2.91 1.85 -25.67
C ASN A 120 3.53 1.58 -24.30
N LYS A 121 4.70 0.95 -24.28
CA LYS A 121 5.44 0.61 -23.06
C LYS A 121 6.60 1.57 -22.87
N GLN A 122 6.78 2.06 -21.66
CA GLN A 122 7.96 2.84 -21.32
C GLN A 122 9.26 2.01 -21.49
N GLY A 123 10.20 2.58 -22.23
CA GLY A 123 11.56 2.13 -22.44
C GLY A 123 12.38 2.22 -21.16
N LYS A 124 13.38 1.34 -21.05
CA LYS A 124 14.24 1.24 -19.86
C LYS A 124 15.25 2.38 -19.77
N GLU A 125 15.86 2.73 -20.91
CA GLU A 125 17.07 3.55 -20.95
C GLU A 125 16.79 5.01 -21.28
N ASP A 126 15.71 5.27 -22.03
CA ASP A 126 15.36 6.59 -22.53
C ASP A 126 14.13 7.20 -21.84
N GLY A 127 13.40 6.41 -21.04
CA GLY A 127 12.15 6.82 -20.40
C GLY A 127 11.00 7.12 -21.37
N ARG A 128 11.19 6.92 -22.68
CA ARG A 128 10.21 7.18 -23.73
C ARG A 128 9.28 5.99 -23.89
N PHE A 129 8.08 6.22 -24.40
CA PHE A 129 7.14 5.14 -24.69
C PHE A 129 7.35 4.61 -26.11
N HIS A 130 7.33 3.28 -26.24
CA HIS A 130 7.49 2.59 -27.50
C HIS A 130 6.43 1.51 -27.67
N PRO A 131 5.88 1.31 -28.88
CA PRO A 131 4.98 0.19 -29.13
C PRO A 131 5.65 -1.15 -28.84
N ARG A 132 4.99 -1.98 -28.04
CA ARG A 132 5.39 -3.37 -27.77
C ARG A 132 4.17 -4.27 -27.93
N ARG A 133 4.35 -5.42 -28.56
CA ARG A 133 3.28 -6.41 -28.69
C ARG A 133 3.17 -7.17 -27.38
N PHE A 134 2.00 -7.15 -26.76
CA PHE A 134 1.66 -7.92 -25.58
C PHE A 134 0.77 -9.09 -25.96
N VAL A 135 0.91 -10.20 -25.25
CA VAL A 135 0.06 -11.38 -25.35
C VAL A 135 -0.20 -11.88 -23.95
N LEU A 136 -1.47 -11.89 -23.54
CA LEU A 136 -1.93 -12.60 -22.36
C LEU A 136 -2.52 -13.92 -22.85
N SER A 137 -1.91 -15.04 -22.47
CA SER A 137 -2.45 -16.39 -22.72
C SER A 137 -1.88 -17.36 -21.69
N ASP A 138 -2.61 -18.46 -21.45
CA ASP A 138 -2.12 -19.60 -20.66
C ASP A 138 -1.62 -19.21 -19.26
N GLY A 139 -2.31 -18.27 -18.61
CA GLY A 139 -1.94 -17.77 -17.27
C GLY A 139 -0.66 -16.92 -17.23
N THR A 140 -0.17 -16.46 -18.38
CA THR A 140 1.05 -15.63 -18.48
C THR A 140 0.83 -14.39 -19.34
N LEU A 141 1.44 -13.27 -18.93
CA LEU A 141 1.58 -12.07 -19.75
C LEU A 141 2.98 -12.05 -20.37
N LYS A 142 3.04 -12.00 -21.69
CA LYS A 142 4.27 -11.93 -22.49
C LYS A 142 4.32 -10.60 -23.23
N TYR A 143 5.53 -10.07 -23.44
CA TYR A 143 5.71 -8.96 -24.37
C TYR A 143 6.93 -9.13 -25.27
N TYR A 144 6.82 -8.59 -26.47
CA TYR A 144 7.80 -8.69 -27.55
C TYR A 144 8.28 -7.29 -27.94
N VAL A 145 9.58 -7.14 -28.21
CA VAL A 145 10.16 -5.83 -28.58
C VAL A 145 9.78 -5.45 -30.00
N LYS A 146 9.79 -6.42 -30.91
CA LYS A 146 9.44 -6.28 -32.33
C LYS A 146 8.55 -7.46 -32.72
N GLU A 147 7.74 -7.26 -33.76
CA GLU A 147 6.82 -8.28 -34.27
C GLU A 147 7.54 -9.55 -34.75
N SER A 148 8.72 -9.39 -35.36
CA SER A 148 9.54 -10.50 -35.85
C SER A 148 10.16 -11.39 -34.76
N HIS A 149 10.12 -10.97 -33.50
CA HIS A 149 10.71 -11.74 -32.41
C HIS A 149 9.83 -12.95 -32.07
N LYS A 150 10.39 -14.16 -32.23
CA LYS A 150 9.72 -15.41 -31.86
C LYS A 150 9.67 -15.64 -30.34
N GLU A 151 10.68 -15.17 -29.62
CA GLU A 151 10.76 -15.30 -28.17
C GLU A 151 10.35 -14.01 -27.44
N PRO A 152 9.57 -14.13 -26.34
CA PRO A 152 9.17 -12.97 -25.56
C PRO A 152 10.37 -12.37 -24.83
N LYS A 153 10.40 -11.03 -24.73
CA LYS A 153 11.41 -10.32 -23.94
C LYS A 153 11.24 -10.56 -22.45
N ALA A 154 9.99 -10.75 -22.01
CA ALA A 154 9.66 -11.24 -20.68
C ALA A 154 8.38 -12.06 -20.74
N THR A 155 8.32 -13.08 -19.90
CA THR A 155 7.14 -13.88 -19.58
C THR A 155 6.87 -13.70 -18.10
N ILE A 156 5.66 -13.29 -17.73
CA ILE A 156 5.30 -12.92 -16.37
C ILE A 156 4.06 -13.72 -15.97
N PRO A 157 4.11 -14.54 -14.91
CA PRO A 157 2.94 -15.24 -14.40
C PRO A 157 1.85 -14.27 -13.94
N VAL A 158 0.61 -14.51 -14.35
CA VAL A 158 -0.53 -13.67 -13.98
C VAL A 158 -0.80 -13.69 -12.47
N SER A 159 -0.46 -14.78 -11.79
CA SER A 159 -0.49 -14.90 -10.33
C SER A 159 0.37 -13.85 -9.63
N GLU A 160 1.46 -13.42 -10.25
CA GLU A 160 2.46 -12.50 -9.67
C GLU A 160 2.25 -11.04 -10.05
N ILE A 161 1.43 -10.75 -11.07
CA ILE A 161 1.20 -9.39 -11.58
C ILE A 161 0.25 -8.62 -10.66
N ASN A 162 0.46 -7.34 -10.44
CA ASN A 162 -0.58 -6.40 -10.04
C ASN A 162 -0.75 -5.37 -11.17
N ALA A 163 -1.95 -4.80 -11.30
CA ALA A 163 -2.24 -3.79 -12.32
C ALA A 163 -3.03 -2.64 -11.69
N VAL A 164 -2.57 -1.40 -11.90
CA VAL A 164 -3.13 -0.18 -11.30
C VAL A 164 -3.16 0.93 -12.33
N PHE A 165 -4.30 1.58 -12.51
CA PHE A 165 -4.36 2.79 -13.34
C PHE A 165 -3.65 3.94 -12.61
N CYS A 166 -2.69 4.59 -13.27
CA CYS A 166 -1.93 5.70 -12.71
C CYS A 166 -1.69 6.81 -13.76
N PRO A 167 -2.77 7.40 -14.28
CA PRO A 167 -2.70 8.32 -15.42
C PRO A 167 -1.85 9.55 -15.16
N GLU A 168 -1.96 10.15 -13.97
CA GLU A 168 -1.15 11.31 -13.57
C GLU A 168 0.35 10.97 -13.53
N LYS A 169 0.68 9.79 -12.99
CA LYS A 169 2.04 9.30 -12.89
C LYS A 169 2.68 9.13 -14.27
N ILE A 170 1.94 8.55 -15.20
CA ILE A 170 2.39 8.25 -16.57
C ILE A 170 2.32 9.48 -17.48
N GLY A 171 1.53 10.49 -17.13
CA GLY A 171 1.26 11.62 -18.01
C GLY A 171 0.34 11.26 -19.19
N ASN A 172 -0.48 10.21 -19.05
CA ASN A 172 -1.44 9.79 -20.07
C ASN A 172 -2.74 9.32 -19.39
N LYS A 173 -3.90 9.79 -19.86
CA LYS A 173 -5.23 9.47 -19.29
C LYS A 173 -5.55 7.96 -19.22
N HIS A 174 -4.87 7.14 -20.02
CA HIS A 174 -5.00 5.69 -20.09
C HIS A 174 -3.79 4.96 -19.49
N GLY A 175 -2.99 5.63 -18.67
CA GLY A 175 -1.80 5.05 -18.06
C GLY A 175 -2.13 3.90 -17.10
N LEU A 176 -1.50 2.75 -17.32
CA LEU A 176 -1.59 1.55 -16.49
C LEU A 176 -0.18 1.12 -16.06
N GLN A 177 0.02 0.94 -14.76
CA GLN A 177 1.20 0.31 -14.18
C GLN A 177 0.94 -1.16 -13.92
N LEU A 178 1.79 -2.02 -14.45
CA LEU A 178 1.88 -3.41 -14.08
C LEU A 178 3.07 -3.58 -13.12
N SER A 179 2.91 -4.28 -12.01
CA SER A 179 4.02 -4.60 -11.12
C SER A 179 4.10 -6.09 -10.85
N TYR A 180 5.30 -6.63 -10.67
CA TYR A 180 5.50 -8.04 -10.33
C TYR A 180 6.84 -8.20 -9.61
N VAL A 181 7.02 -9.28 -8.86
CA VAL A 181 8.29 -9.56 -8.19
C VAL A 181 9.20 -10.35 -9.11
N LYS A 182 10.45 -9.93 -9.22
CA LYS A 182 11.50 -10.67 -9.93
C LYS A 182 12.79 -10.56 -9.12
N ASP A 183 13.42 -11.70 -8.84
CA ASP A 183 14.67 -11.78 -8.07
C ASP A 183 14.58 -11.10 -6.68
N GLY A 184 13.42 -11.21 -6.02
CA GLY A 184 13.17 -10.59 -4.71
C GLY A 184 12.84 -9.09 -4.75
N SER A 185 12.90 -8.44 -5.92
CA SER A 185 12.57 -7.02 -6.09
C SER A 185 11.30 -6.81 -6.92
N THR A 186 10.53 -5.77 -6.59
CA THR A 186 9.40 -5.32 -7.42
C THR A 186 9.92 -4.70 -8.72
N ARG A 187 9.40 -5.14 -9.87
CA ARG A 187 9.57 -4.56 -11.20
C ARG A 187 8.28 -3.85 -11.61
N ASN A 188 8.38 -2.69 -12.25
CA ASN A 188 7.24 -1.90 -12.70
C ASN A 188 7.25 -1.75 -14.24
N ILE A 189 6.19 -2.09 -14.92
CA ILE A 189 6.01 -1.83 -16.35
C ILE A 189 4.93 -0.77 -16.49
N PHE A 190 5.28 0.37 -17.06
CA PHE A 190 4.32 1.44 -17.38
C PHE A 190 3.90 1.31 -18.84
N VAL A 191 2.59 1.20 -19.06
CA VAL A 191 1.98 1.06 -20.38
C VAL A 191 0.79 1.99 -20.53
N TYR A 192 0.43 2.32 -21.76
CA TYR A 192 -0.85 2.93 -22.08
C TYR A 192 -1.30 2.51 -23.49
N SER A 193 -2.57 2.75 -23.79
CA SER A 193 -3.14 2.73 -25.15
C SER A 193 -3.70 4.11 -25.48
N GLU A 194 -3.67 4.52 -26.74
CA GLU A 194 -4.38 5.73 -27.17
C GLU A 194 -5.90 5.58 -27.04
N ASP A 195 -6.39 4.34 -27.06
CA ASP A 195 -7.79 4.00 -26.86
C ASP A 195 -8.09 3.52 -25.43
N GLY A 196 -9.08 4.15 -24.82
CA GLY A 196 -9.48 3.90 -23.44
C GLY A 196 -10.13 2.53 -23.26
N LYS A 197 -10.89 2.06 -24.26
CA LYS A 197 -11.51 0.73 -24.23
C LYS A 197 -10.42 -0.33 -24.20
N THR A 198 -9.45 -0.24 -25.11
CA THR A 198 -8.33 -1.18 -25.22
C THR A 198 -7.59 -1.34 -23.90
N ILE A 199 -7.24 -0.26 -23.19
CA ILE A 199 -6.51 -0.41 -21.92
C ILE A 199 -7.37 -1.03 -20.81
N VAL A 200 -8.67 -0.75 -20.81
CA VAL A 200 -9.62 -1.33 -19.84
C VAL A 200 -9.91 -2.80 -20.15
N ASP A 201 -9.93 -3.20 -21.42
CA ASP A 201 -10.00 -4.61 -21.82
C ASP A 201 -8.76 -5.37 -21.35
N TRP A 202 -7.55 -4.82 -21.55
CA TRP A 202 -6.30 -5.42 -21.02
C TRP A 202 -6.34 -5.59 -19.50
N TYR A 203 -6.79 -4.56 -18.78
CA TYR A 203 -6.94 -4.61 -17.32
C TYR A 203 -7.96 -5.67 -16.88
N SER A 204 -9.10 -5.73 -17.56
CA SER A 204 -10.18 -6.70 -17.28
C SER A 204 -9.76 -8.13 -17.61
N ALA A 205 -8.99 -8.33 -18.68
CA ALA A 205 -8.47 -9.63 -19.07
C ALA A 205 -7.42 -10.16 -18.08
N LEU A 206 -6.54 -9.29 -17.57
CA LEU A 206 -5.62 -9.65 -16.48
C LEU A 206 -6.38 -10.08 -15.22
N ARG A 207 -7.46 -9.36 -14.88
CA ARG A 207 -8.34 -9.71 -13.76
C ARG A 207 -9.06 -11.03 -14.00
N ALA A 208 -9.53 -11.30 -15.22
CA ALA A 208 -10.20 -12.55 -15.59
C ALA A 208 -9.24 -13.74 -15.47
N ALA A 209 -8.04 -13.63 -16.03
CA ALA A 209 -7.01 -14.66 -15.93
C ALA A 209 -6.60 -14.94 -14.48
N LYS A 210 -6.51 -13.91 -13.64
CA LYS A 210 -6.27 -14.08 -12.19
C LYS A 210 -7.43 -14.76 -11.48
N LEU A 211 -8.66 -14.40 -11.82
CA LEU A 211 -9.84 -14.97 -11.19
C LEU A 211 -9.90 -16.47 -11.47
N HIS A 212 -9.68 -16.86 -12.74
CA HIS A 212 -9.57 -18.25 -13.12
C HIS A 212 -8.46 -18.98 -12.35
N HIS A 213 -7.27 -18.39 -12.25
CA HIS A 213 -6.17 -18.96 -11.47
C HIS A 213 -6.54 -19.19 -9.99
N LEU A 214 -7.19 -18.21 -9.35
CA LEU A 214 -7.63 -18.32 -7.97
C LEU A 214 -8.76 -19.35 -7.78
N GLN A 215 -9.70 -19.45 -8.71
CA GLN A 215 -10.77 -20.46 -8.67
C GLN A 215 -10.20 -21.88 -8.74
N VAL A 216 -9.18 -22.09 -9.57
CA VAL A 216 -8.47 -23.38 -9.65
C VAL A 216 -7.67 -23.65 -8.36
N ALA A 217 -7.00 -22.64 -7.81
CA ALA A 217 -6.21 -22.80 -6.57
C ALA A 217 -7.08 -22.96 -5.32
N PHE A 218 -8.30 -22.41 -5.31
CA PHE A 218 -9.22 -22.38 -4.18
C PHE A 218 -10.64 -22.78 -4.60
N PRO A 219 -10.88 -24.07 -4.96
CA PRO A 219 -12.15 -24.51 -5.54
C PRO A 219 -13.38 -24.36 -4.62
N GLY A 220 -13.16 -24.23 -3.30
CA GLY A 220 -14.23 -23.98 -2.32
C GLY A 220 -14.51 -22.50 -2.03
N ALA A 221 -13.71 -21.57 -2.58
CA ALA A 221 -13.88 -20.14 -2.33
C ALA A 221 -14.98 -19.56 -3.23
N LYS A 222 -15.84 -18.71 -2.65
CA LYS A 222 -16.81 -17.95 -3.43
C LYS A 222 -16.08 -16.86 -4.22
N GLU A 223 -16.60 -16.53 -5.41
CA GLU A 223 -16.06 -15.47 -6.25
C GLU A 223 -15.92 -14.12 -5.51
N SER A 224 -16.89 -13.79 -4.66
CA SER A 224 -16.86 -12.58 -3.81
C SER A 224 -15.67 -12.53 -2.85
N GLN A 225 -15.09 -13.68 -2.49
CA GLN A 225 -13.89 -13.78 -1.66
C GLN A 225 -12.61 -13.67 -2.51
N LEU A 226 -12.67 -13.96 -3.81
CA LEU A 226 -11.53 -13.96 -4.72
C LEU A 226 -11.32 -12.61 -5.41
N VAL A 227 -12.41 -11.91 -5.76
CA VAL A 227 -12.39 -10.60 -6.46
C VAL A 227 -11.48 -9.56 -5.80
N PRO A 228 -11.43 -9.43 -4.46
CA PRO A 228 -10.51 -8.49 -3.80
C PRO A 228 -9.01 -8.77 -4.04
N HIS A 229 -8.65 -9.98 -4.50
CA HIS A 229 -7.27 -10.42 -4.71
C HIS A 229 -6.81 -10.37 -6.17
N LEU A 230 -7.65 -9.90 -7.11
CA LEU A 230 -7.29 -9.83 -8.52
C LEU A 230 -6.27 -8.71 -8.78
N THR A 231 -6.69 -7.46 -8.63
CA THR A 231 -5.80 -6.30 -8.75
C THR A 231 -6.12 -5.36 -7.60
N ARG A 232 -5.10 -4.68 -7.08
CA ARG A 232 -5.24 -3.76 -5.96
C ARG A 232 -4.60 -2.44 -6.30
N ASP A 233 -5.28 -1.35 -5.98
CA ASP A 233 -4.65 -0.04 -6.03
C ASP A 233 -3.62 0.09 -4.90
N PHE A 234 -2.68 1.01 -5.07
CA PHE A 234 -1.81 1.38 -3.97
C PHE A 234 -2.64 2.03 -2.87
N LEU A 235 -2.40 1.65 -1.61
CA LEU A 235 -3.06 2.28 -0.48
C LEU A 235 -2.75 3.78 -0.50
N ARG A 236 -1.47 4.14 -0.67
CA ARG A 236 -1.05 5.52 -0.85
C ARG A 236 0.17 5.59 -1.73
N GLU A 237 0.25 6.63 -2.53
CA GLU A 237 1.50 7.04 -3.14
C GLU A 237 1.61 8.56 -3.26
N GLY A 238 2.83 9.03 -3.49
CA GLY A 238 3.08 10.44 -3.67
C GLY A 238 4.52 10.84 -3.35
N TRP A 239 4.81 12.10 -3.61
CA TRP A 239 6.09 12.69 -3.25
C TRP A 239 6.17 12.95 -1.75
N LEU A 240 7.22 12.46 -1.11
CA LEU A 240 7.64 12.94 0.20
C LEU A 240 9.10 13.38 0.13
N TRP A 241 9.47 14.30 1.01
CA TRP A 241 10.87 14.61 1.27
C TRP A 241 11.44 13.56 2.19
N LYS A 242 12.63 13.04 1.87
CA LYS A 242 13.38 12.16 2.76
C LYS A 242 14.84 12.54 2.90
N SER A 243 15.32 12.67 4.12
CA SER A 243 16.76 12.69 4.39
C SER A 243 17.29 11.27 4.64
N GLY A 244 18.60 11.12 4.61
CA GLY A 244 19.24 9.93 5.17
C GLY A 244 19.24 9.99 6.70
N PRO A 245 19.84 9.00 7.37
CA PRO A 245 19.83 8.93 8.83
C PRO A 245 20.67 10.02 9.51
N ARG A 246 21.60 10.70 8.81
CA ARG A 246 22.49 11.69 9.43
C ARG A 246 21.86 13.08 9.40
N PRO A 247 22.03 13.91 10.44
CA PRO A 247 21.54 15.30 10.43
C PRO A 247 22.06 16.15 9.27
N ALA A 248 23.25 15.84 8.77
CA ALA A 248 23.86 16.51 7.60
C ALA A 248 23.33 16.00 6.25
N ASP A 249 22.55 14.91 6.22
CA ASP A 249 22.04 14.37 4.96
C ASP A 249 20.96 15.28 4.40
N GLN A 250 21.23 15.86 3.22
CA GLN A 250 20.27 16.70 2.52
C GLN A 250 18.94 15.97 2.29
N HIS A 251 17.83 16.67 2.54
CA HIS A 251 16.50 16.18 2.17
C HIS A 251 16.40 16.07 0.65
N ARG A 252 15.90 14.92 0.19
CA ARG A 252 15.66 14.65 -1.23
C ARG A 252 14.22 14.23 -1.43
N ARG A 253 13.58 14.78 -2.45
CA ARG A 253 12.24 14.36 -2.87
C ARG A 253 12.31 12.93 -3.45
N ARG A 254 11.40 12.07 -3.02
CA ARG A 254 11.26 10.69 -3.51
C ARG A 254 9.80 10.32 -3.67
N TRP A 255 9.51 9.47 -4.65
CA TRP A 255 8.17 8.93 -4.85
C TRP A 255 7.99 7.70 -3.97
N PHE A 256 7.07 7.80 -3.01
CA PHE A 256 6.74 6.72 -2.08
C PHE A 256 5.50 5.98 -2.56
N THR A 257 5.50 4.67 -2.37
CA THR A 257 4.37 3.79 -2.68
C THR A 257 4.17 2.82 -1.53
N LEU A 258 2.94 2.79 -0.99
CA LEU A 258 2.45 1.81 -0.05
C LEU A 258 1.61 0.79 -0.83
N ASP A 259 2.24 -0.34 -1.16
CA ASP A 259 1.64 -1.47 -1.88
C ASP A 259 1.41 -2.62 -0.90
N ASP A 260 0.18 -2.73 -0.40
CA ASP A 260 -0.21 -3.70 0.62
C ASP A 260 0.71 -3.62 1.86
N ARG A 261 1.47 -4.68 2.18
CA ARG A 261 2.42 -4.72 3.29
C ARG A 261 3.82 -4.27 2.90
N LYS A 262 4.00 -3.56 1.79
CA LYS A 262 5.30 -3.06 1.35
C LYS A 262 5.27 -1.56 1.19
N TRP A 263 6.19 -0.89 1.86
CA TRP A 263 6.48 0.50 1.66
C TRP A 263 7.77 0.62 0.85
N MET A 264 7.69 1.33 -0.28
CA MET A 264 8.76 1.44 -1.26
C MET A 264 9.01 2.90 -1.58
N TYR A 265 10.24 3.24 -1.96
CA TYR A 265 10.52 4.56 -2.51
C TYR A 265 11.50 4.56 -3.67
N HIS A 266 11.27 5.49 -4.59
CA HIS A 266 11.96 5.61 -5.87
C HIS A 266 12.52 7.02 -6.04
N GLU A 267 13.57 7.14 -6.86
CA GLU A 267 14.05 8.47 -7.30
C GLU A 267 12.99 9.22 -8.09
N ASP A 268 12.25 8.49 -8.93
CA ASP A 268 11.26 9.00 -9.84
C ASP A 268 10.02 8.08 -9.85
N PRO A 269 8.80 8.61 -10.05
CA PRO A 269 7.58 7.82 -10.18
C PRO A 269 7.60 6.79 -11.34
N LEU A 270 8.30 7.07 -12.44
CA LEU A 270 8.33 6.30 -13.68
C LEU A 270 9.59 5.46 -13.85
N VAL A 271 9.97 4.74 -12.80
CA VAL A 271 11.15 3.88 -12.82
C VAL A 271 10.74 2.49 -13.34
N SER A 272 10.78 2.33 -14.67
CA SER A 272 10.35 1.08 -15.32
C SER A 272 11.20 -0.14 -14.97
N HIS A 273 12.44 0.03 -14.49
CA HIS A 273 13.30 -1.12 -14.14
C HIS A 273 14.38 -0.88 -13.08
N LYS A 274 14.54 0.29 -12.44
CA LYS A 274 15.40 0.35 -11.24
C LYS A 274 14.61 -0.19 -10.06
N GLU A 275 15.24 -1.09 -9.31
CA GLU A 275 14.68 -1.55 -8.05
C GLU A 275 14.35 -0.34 -7.18
N PRO A 276 13.26 -0.39 -6.40
CA PRO A 276 13.02 0.63 -5.39
C PRO A 276 14.28 0.79 -4.54
N LYS A 277 14.63 2.03 -4.21
CA LYS A 277 15.83 2.32 -3.40
C LYS A 277 15.77 1.61 -2.03
N ALA A 278 14.55 1.38 -1.54
CA ALA A 278 14.27 0.37 -0.54
C ALA A 278 12.87 -0.20 -0.76
N THR A 279 12.71 -1.50 -0.53
CA THR A 279 11.43 -2.16 -0.25
C THR A 279 11.44 -2.57 1.20
N ILE A 280 10.46 -2.12 1.95
CA ILE A 280 10.43 -2.31 3.40
C ILE A 280 9.06 -2.88 3.76
N PRO A 281 8.99 -4.07 4.39
CA PRO A 281 7.73 -4.58 4.88
C PRO A 281 7.13 -3.60 5.88
N VAL A 282 5.85 -3.25 5.73
CA VAL A 282 5.14 -2.34 6.64
C VAL A 282 5.16 -2.87 8.07
N SER A 283 5.10 -4.20 8.24
CA SER A 283 5.26 -4.87 9.54
C SER A 283 6.63 -4.67 10.19
N GLU A 284 7.62 -4.21 9.43
CA GLU A 284 8.98 -3.91 9.89
C GLU A 284 9.20 -2.40 10.04
N ILE A 285 8.19 -1.56 9.76
CA ILE A 285 8.28 -0.10 9.90
C ILE A 285 7.63 0.32 11.20
N ASN A 286 8.40 1.00 12.04
CA ASN A 286 7.86 1.89 13.04
C ASN A 286 7.84 3.34 12.50
N ALA A 287 6.75 4.08 12.71
CA ALA A 287 6.64 5.49 12.35
C ALA A 287 6.28 6.31 13.59
N VAL A 288 7.08 7.32 13.90
CA VAL A 288 6.91 8.21 15.05
C VAL A 288 6.86 9.65 14.57
N PHE A 289 5.88 10.42 15.07
CA PHE A 289 5.79 11.84 14.77
C PHE A 289 6.92 12.60 15.46
N CYS A 290 7.74 13.33 14.71
CA CYS A 290 8.90 14.06 15.25
C CYS A 290 9.12 15.43 14.58
N PRO A 291 8.11 16.30 14.60
CA PRO A 291 8.13 17.56 13.86
C PRO A 291 9.27 18.49 14.27
N GLU A 292 9.62 18.49 15.57
CA GLU A 292 10.73 19.28 16.12
C GLU A 292 12.10 18.84 15.58
N LYS A 293 12.31 17.52 15.40
CA LYS A 293 13.57 16.97 14.86
C LYS A 293 13.78 17.32 13.39
N ILE A 294 12.69 17.44 12.64
CA ILE A 294 12.70 17.64 11.18
C ILE A 294 12.57 19.13 10.82
N GLY A 295 12.15 19.98 11.77
CA GLY A 295 11.80 21.37 11.49
C GLY A 295 10.56 21.50 10.60
N ASN A 296 9.70 20.47 10.57
CA ASN A 296 8.48 20.45 9.77
C ASN A 296 7.34 19.84 10.58
N LYS A 297 6.22 20.56 10.67
CA LYS A 297 5.02 20.15 11.42
C LYS A 297 4.39 18.83 10.97
N HIS A 298 4.79 18.25 9.84
CA HIS A 298 4.34 16.96 9.33
C HIS A 298 5.46 15.90 9.33
N GLY A 299 6.52 16.13 10.10
CA GLY A 299 7.69 15.27 10.16
C GLY A 299 7.43 13.94 10.86
N LEU A 300 7.85 12.85 10.21
CA LEU A 300 7.82 11.49 10.71
C LEU A 300 9.23 10.89 10.67
N GLN A 301 9.63 10.20 11.75
CA GLN A 301 10.75 9.28 11.75
C GLN A 301 10.23 7.89 11.45
N LEU A 302 10.80 7.23 10.44
CA LEU A 302 10.51 5.85 10.09
C LEU A 302 11.73 4.98 10.42
N SER A 303 11.51 3.90 11.16
CA SER A 303 12.54 2.97 11.63
C SER A 303 12.25 1.58 11.05
N TYR A 304 13.22 0.92 10.40
CA TYR A 304 13.02 -0.42 9.84
C TYR A 304 14.32 -1.23 9.71
N VAL A 305 14.26 -2.56 9.75
CA VAL A 305 15.47 -3.39 9.63
C VAL A 305 15.90 -3.56 8.17
N LYS A 306 17.19 -3.35 7.89
CA LYS A 306 17.79 -3.65 6.60
C LYS A 306 19.22 -4.16 6.80
N ASP A 307 19.55 -5.27 6.15
CA ASP A 307 20.86 -5.94 6.25
C ASP A 307 21.23 -6.30 7.72
N GLY A 308 20.26 -6.75 8.50
CA GLY A 308 20.46 -7.18 9.90
C GLY A 308 20.62 -6.04 10.91
N SER A 309 20.30 -4.80 10.54
CA SER A 309 20.40 -3.65 11.42
C SER A 309 19.24 -2.67 11.21
N THR A 310 18.67 -2.11 12.28
CA THR A 310 17.61 -1.09 12.19
C THR A 310 18.14 0.16 11.47
N ARG A 311 17.36 0.76 10.57
CA ARG A 311 17.62 1.99 9.80
C ARG A 311 16.57 3.04 10.13
N ASN A 312 17.01 4.23 10.52
CA ASN A 312 16.15 5.41 10.65
C ASN A 312 16.17 6.27 9.38
N ILE A 313 15.01 6.74 8.94
CA ILE A 313 14.87 7.79 7.92
C ILE A 313 13.82 8.79 8.36
N PHE A 314 13.96 10.03 7.92
CA PHE A 314 13.03 11.10 8.26
C PHE A 314 12.27 11.53 7.02
N VAL A 315 10.93 11.58 7.11
CA VAL A 315 10.06 11.94 6.00
C VAL A 315 9.07 13.04 6.38
N TYR A 316 8.71 13.89 5.42
CA TYR A 316 7.64 14.88 5.60
C TYR A 316 6.93 15.20 4.27
N SER A 317 5.71 15.70 4.36
CA SER A 317 4.97 16.33 3.25
C SER A 317 4.90 17.84 3.46
N GLU A 318 5.00 18.62 2.38
CA GLU A 318 4.94 20.10 2.44
C GLU A 318 3.50 20.62 2.60
N ASP A 319 2.52 19.89 2.07
CA ASP A 319 1.14 20.31 1.94
C ASP A 319 0.23 19.79 3.07
N GLY A 320 0.75 18.98 4.00
CA GLY A 320 0.01 18.47 5.15
C GLY A 320 -1.21 17.63 4.80
N LYS A 321 -1.33 17.20 3.53
CA LYS A 321 -2.48 16.45 3.07
C LYS A 321 -2.47 15.08 3.73
N VAL A 322 -3.44 14.87 4.61
CA VAL A 322 -3.79 13.56 5.15
C VAL A 322 -4.13 12.67 3.95
N ALA A 323 -3.50 11.48 3.82
CA ALA A 323 -4.07 10.52 2.89
C ALA A 323 -5.39 10.08 3.48
N PHE A 324 -6.38 9.99 2.61
CA PHE A 324 -7.74 9.59 2.95
C PHE A 324 -8.49 10.64 3.78
N PRO A 325 -8.77 11.83 3.22
CA PRO A 325 -9.70 12.78 3.86
C PRO A 325 -11.13 12.22 4.04
N GLY A 326 -11.43 11.03 3.50
CA GLY A 326 -12.74 10.35 3.60
C GLY A 326 -12.74 8.97 4.25
N ALA A 327 -11.60 8.40 4.67
CA ALA A 327 -11.60 7.11 5.38
C ALA A 327 -11.95 7.30 6.85
N LYS A 328 -12.77 6.40 7.42
CA LYS A 328 -13.05 6.41 8.85
C LYS A 328 -11.83 5.89 9.60
N GLU A 329 -11.51 6.50 10.75
CA GLU A 329 -10.39 6.13 11.61
C GLU A 329 -10.33 4.62 11.89
N SER A 330 -11.48 3.98 12.14
CA SER A 330 -11.60 2.54 12.36
C SER A 330 -11.12 1.66 11.18
N GLN A 331 -11.08 2.19 9.97
CA GLN A 331 -10.59 1.51 8.76
C GLN A 331 -9.05 1.65 8.62
N LEU A 332 -8.49 2.69 9.24
CA LEU A 332 -7.07 3.01 9.21
C LEU A 332 -6.31 2.39 10.39
N VAL A 333 -6.97 2.23 11.54
CA VAL A 333 -6.40 1.66 12.80
C VAL A 333 -5.66 0.32 12.62
N PRO A 334 -6.15 -0.65 11.82
CA PRO A 334 -5.43 -1.91 11.59
C PRO A 334 -4.08 -1.76 10.85
N HIS A 335 -3.83 -0.59 10.26
CA HIS A 335 -2.67 -0.28 9.41
C HIS A 335 -1.71 0.74 10.06
N LEU A 336 -1.96 1.16 11.30
CA LEU A 336 -1.10 2.09 12.03
C LEU A 336 0.17 1.39 12.54
N THR A 337 1.29 2.11 12.51
CA THR A 337 2.52 1.73 13.22
C THR A 337 2.32 1.83 14.73
N ARG A 338 3.18 1.17 15.51
CA ARG A 338 3.10 1.15 16.99
C ARG A 338 4.25 1.96 17.57
N ASP A 339 3.94 2.91 18.45
CA ASP A 339 4.96 3.63 19.21
C ASP A 339 5.90 2.67 19.96
N PHE A 340 7.14 3.10 20.22
CA PHE A 340 8.03 2.34 21.10
C PHE A 340 7.37 2.20 22.47
N LEU A 341 7.43 1.00 23.05
CA LEU A 341 6.87 0.74 24.37
C LEU A 341 7.55 1.61 25.45
N ARG A 342 8.83 1.95 25.23
CA ARG A 342 9.60 2.92 25.99
C ARG A 342 10.89 3.29 25.25
N GLU A 343 11.37 4.52 25.45
CA GLU A 343 12.72 4.94 25.08
C GLU A 343 13.33 5.85 26.13
N GLY A 344 14.66 5.97 26.16
CA GLY A 344 15.35 6.74 27.19
C GLY A 344 16.85 6.43 27.32
N TRP A 345 17.58 7.29 28.02
CA TRP A 345 19.00 7.07 28.31
C TRP A 345 19.19 6.04 29.42
N LEU A 346 20.06 5.06 29.19
CA LEU A 346 20.52 4.14 30.23
C LEU A 346 22.03 3.99 30.19
N TRP A 347 22.62 3.77 31.36
CA TRP A 347 23.98 3.26 31.48
C TRP A 347 23.96 1.75 31.29
N LYS A 348 24.94 1.23 30.55
CA LYS A 348 25.13 -0.22 30.37
C LYS A 348 26.57 -0.63 30.61
N SER A 349 26.77 -1.79 31.21
CA SER A 349 28.08 -2.46 31.28
C SER A 349 28.38 -3.24 30.00
N GLY A 350 29.66 -3.60 29.81
CA GLY A 350 30.07 -4.61 28.83
C GLY A 350 29.76 -6.04 29.31
N PRO A 351 30.07 -7.08 28.52
CA PRO A 351 29.84 -8.47 28.93
C PRO A 351 30.70 -8.90 30.12
N ARG A 352 31.84 -8.25 30.38
CA ARG A 352 32.75 -8.57 31.47
C ARG A 352 32.61 -7.57 32.62
N PRO A 353 32.77 -7.99 33.88
CA PRO A 353 32.61 -7.09 35.03
C PRO A 353 33.58 -5.90 35.06
N ALA A 354 34.76 -6.04 34.45
CA ALA A 354 35.76 -4.98 34.35
C ALA A 354 35.46 -3.95 33.25
N ASP A 355 34.51 -4.21 32.35
CA ASP A 355 34.22 -3.32 31.22
C ASP A 355 33.63 -1.98 31.71
N GLN A 356 34.06 -0.88 31.11
CA GLN A 356 33.56 0.46 31.46
C GLN A 356 32.06 0.62 31.13
N HIS A 357 31.35 1.34 32.00
CA HIS A 357 29.97 1.72 31.76
C HIS A 357 29.89 2.75 30.63
N ARG A 358 28.90 2.59 29.76
CA ARG A 358 28.63 3.53 28.67
C ARG A 358 27.17 3.95 28.71
N ARG A 359 26.93 5.26 28.54
CA ARG A 359 25.59 5.81 28.37
C ARG A 359 25.15 5.60 26.92
N ARG A 360 23.93 5.10 26.74
CA ARG A 360 23.33 4.78 25.44
C ARG A 360 21.84 5.09 25.44
N TRP A 361 21.30 5.48 24.29
CA TRP A 361 19.87 5.69 24.10
C TRP A 361 19.20 4.37 23.77
N PHE A 362 18.28 3.92 24.63
CA PHE A 362 17.56 2.68 24.46
C PHE A 362 16.18 2.92 23.87
N THR A 363 15.77 2.05 22.96
CA THR A 363 14.40 1.97 22.42
C THR A 363 13.88 0.54 22.56
N LEU A 364 12.64 0.40 23.03
CA LEU A 364 11.95 -0.87 23.17
C LEU A 364 10.84 -0.98 22.13
N ASP A 365 11.15 -1.67 21.04
CA ASP A 365 10.23 -1.97 19.95
C ASP A 365 9.69 -3.40 20.12
N ASP A 366 8.52 -3.51 20.73
CA ASP A 366 7.87 -4.78 21.04
C ASP A 366 8.77 -5.73 21.86
N ARG A 367 9.46 -6.69 21.22
CA ARG A 367 10.43 -7.60 21.86
C ARG A 367 11.90 -7.27 21.58
N LYS A 368 12.19 -6.22 20.82
CA LYS A 368 13.55 -5.79 20.49
C LYS A 368 13.92 -4.61 21.36
N TRP A 369 14.88 -4.84 22.25
CA TRP A 369 15.46 -3.79 23.07
C TRP A 369 16.81 -3.40 22.50
N MET A 370 16.87 -2.20 21.93
CA MET A 370 17.97 -1.73 21.11
C MET A 370 18.67 -0.57 21.80
N TYR A 371 19.99 -0.41 21.59
CA TYR A 371 20.72 0.72 22.15
C TYR A 371 21.64 1.42 21.15
N HIS A 372 21.70 2.74 21.26
CA HIS A 372 22.34 3.64 20.31
C HIS A 372 23.34 4.55 21.04
N GLU A 373 24.33 5.06 20.30
CA GLU A 373 25.23 6.08 20.84
C GLU A 373 24.56 7.44 20.85
N ASP A 374 23.81 7.74 19.79
CA ASP A 374 22.94 8.92 19.65
C ASP A 374 21.49 8.51 19.34
N PRO A 375 20.46 9.21 19.86
CA PRO A 375 19.05 8.91 19.56
C PRO A 375 18.68 8.97 18.07
N LEU A 376 19.47 9.64 17.23
CA LEU A 376 19.27 9.76 15.78
C LEU A 376 20.10 8.74 14.98
N ASP A 377 20.84 7.86 15.66
CA ASP A 377 21.72 6.91 14.98
C ASP A 377 20.95 6.09 13.95
N ALA A 378 21.58 5.91 12.79
CA ALA A 378 21.06 5.10 11.71
C ALA A 378 20.79 3.68 12.19
N TYR A 379 21.71 3.11 12.98
CA TYR A 379 21.75 1.72 13.41
C TYR A 379 22.02 1.58 14.91
N PRO A 380 21.39 0.64 15.61
CA PRO A 380 21.71 0.34 16.99
C PRO A 380 23.12 -0.24 17.10
N LYS A 381 23.83 0.15 18.15
CA LYS A 381 25.11 -0.46 18.55
C LYS A 381 24.92 -1.88 19.08
N GLY A 382 23.68 -2.26 19.42
CA GLY A 382 23.33 -3.64 19.71
C GLY A 382 21.85 -3.81 19.96
N GLU A 383 21.41 -5.05 19.76
CA GLU A 383 20.02 -5.46 19.85
C GLU A 383 19.91 -6.65 20.81
N ILE A 384 18.90 -6.61 21.66
CA ILE A 384 18.61 -7.63 22.67
C ILE A 384 17.17 -8.09 22.42
N PHE A 385 17.01 -9.36 22.02
CA PHE A 385 15.69 -9.98 21.97
C PHE A 385 15.19 -10.28 23.39
N LEU A 386 13.95 -9.93 23.69
CA LEU A 386 13.27 -10.21 24.95
C LEU A 386 12.28 -11.36 24.76
N GLY A 387 12.73 -12.57 25.07
CA GLY A 387 11.89 -13.77 25.04
C GLY A 387 10.97 -13.88 26.26
N HIS A 388 10.26 -15.01 26.34
CA HIS A 388 9.34 -15.25 27.43
C HIS A 388 10.07 -15.67 28.71
N ARG A 389 9.53 -15.36 29.88
CA ARG A 389 10.15 -15.69 31.17
C ARG A 389 10.43 -17.18 31.39
N ASN A 390 9.58 -18.05 30.82
CA ASN A 390 9.78 -19.50 30.89
C ASN A 390 10.97 -19.99 30.04
N GLU A 391 11.50 -19.14 29.15
CA GLU A 391 12.69 -19.43 28.35
C GLU A 391 13.96 -18.84 28.97
N GLY A 392 13.97 -18.49 30.26
CA GLY A 392 15.17 -17.97 30.94
C GLY A 392 15.40 -16.47 30.77
N TYR A 393 14.36 -15.72 30.41
CA TYR A 393 14.38 -14.25 30.38
C TYR A 393 13.83 -13.67 31.69
N SER A 394 14.50 -12.68 32.26
CA SER A 394 14.00 -11.98 33.44
C SER A 394 14.54 -10.57 33.55
N VAL A 395 13.87 -9.73 34.33
CA VAL A 395 14.33 -8.40 34.71
C VAL A 395 14.15 -8.22 36.21
N GLN A 396 15.15 -7.67 36.89
CA GLN A 396 15.14 -7.48 38.35
C GLN A 396 15.94 -6.24 38.75
N SER A 397 15.59 -5.64 39.89
CA SER A 397 16.36 -4.53 40.48
C SER A 397 17.74 -5.01 40.96
N GLY A 398 18.73 -4.13 40.91
CA GLY A 398 20.11 -4.40 41.30
C GLY A 398 20.98 -5.02 40.21
N GLY A 399 22.29 -5.00 40.45
CA GLY A 399 23.32 -5.65 39.64
C GLY A 399 23.95 -6.85 40.37
N PRO A 400 24.55 -7.83 39.67
CA PRO A 400 25.33 -8.87 40.32
C PRO A 400 26.55 -8.25 41.03
N HIS A 401 26.86 -8.74 42.24
CA HIS A 401 27.98 -8.26 43.08
C HIS A 401 29.35 -8.17 42.37
N ALA A 402 29.56 -8.96 41.31
CA ALA A 402 30.81 -8.95 40.55
C ALA A 402 31.01 -7.68 39.70
N PHE A 403 29.94 -6.96 39.34
CA PHE A 403 30.00 -5.78 38.48
C PHE A 403 30.18 -4.52 39.32
N LYS A 404 30.87 -3.51 38.76
CA LYS A 404 30.94 -2.17 39.37
C LYS A 404 29.53 -1.61 39.59
N GLU A 405 29.33 -0.98 40.75
CA GLU A 405 28.05 -0.38 41.12
C GLU A 405 27.65 0.73 40.13
N MET A 406 26.36 0.74 39.77
CA MET A 406 25.73 1.79 38.97
C MET A 406 24.55 2.37 39.73
N PRO A 407 24.30 3.68 39.64
CA PRO A 407 23.11 4.29 40.23
C PRO A 407 21.84 3.69 39.61
N PHE A 408 20.85 3.44 40.47
CA PHE A 408 19.55 2.88 40.09
C PHE A 408 19.66 1.62 39.22
N ALA A 409 20.56 0.71 39.59
CA ALA A 409 20.88 -0.44 38.78
C ALA A 409 19.72 -1.43 38.66
N PHE A 410 19.65 -2.09 37.52
CA PHE A 410 18.79 -3.25 37.28
C PHE A 410 19.47 -4.21 36.29
N THR A 411 19.05 -5.47 36.32
CA THR A 411 19.62 -6.53 35.49
C THR A 411 18.56 -7.17 34.62
N VAL A 412 18.84 -7.23 33.32
CA VAL A 412 18.07 -8.05 32.36
C VAL A 412 18.85 -9.33 32.07
N THR A 413 18.27 -10.48 32.39
CA THR A 413 18.85 -11.80 32.14
C THR A 413 18.23 -12.37 30.86
N THR A 414 19.09 -12.88 29.99
CA THR A 414 18.72 -13.73 28.85
C THR A 414 19.44 -15.08 29.00
N PRO A 415 19.08 -16.13 28.24
CA PRO A 415 19.73 -17.45 28.31
C PRO A 415 21.24 -17.44 28.10
N HIS A 416 21.74 -16.45 27.36
CA HIS A 416 23.13 -16.37 26.96
C HIS A 416 23.91 -15.27 27.69
N ARG A 417 23.22 -14.29 28.29
CA ARG A 417 23.89 -13.10 28.83
C ARG A 417 23.02 -12.34 29.84
N LYS A 418 23.67 -11.82 30.88
CA LYS A 418 23.13 -10.80 31.78
C LYS A 418 23.57 -9.41 31.32
N PHE A 419 22.63 -8.47 31.29
CA PHE A 419 22.84 -7.07 30.97
C PHE A 419 22.61 -6.25 32.23
N VAL A 420 23.68 -5.68 32.78
CA VAL A 420 23.60 -4.79 33.94
C VAL A 420 23.47 -3.36 33.45
N MET A 421 22.45 -2.68 33.96
CA MET A 421 21.96 -1.39 33.51
C MET A 421 21.89 -0.41 34.68
N GLY A 422 21.99 0.88 34.41
CA GLY A 422 21.75 1.96 35.37
C GLY A 422 20.80 2.98 34.76
N ALA A 423 19.73 3.31 35.49
CA ALA A 423 18.74 4.31 35.07
C ALA A 423 19.13 5.73 35.55
N GLU A 424 18.41 6.74 35.09
CA GLU A 424 18.67 8.13 35.51
C GLU A 424 18.04 8.46 36.88
N SER A 425 17.02 7.71 37.27
CA SER A 425 16.35 7.83 38.58
C SER A 425 15.71 6.51 39.01
N ASP A 426 15.31 6.42 40.28
CA ASP A 426 14.58 5.27 40.81
C ASP A 426 13.24 5.05 40.09
N ARG A 427 12.56 6.14 39.74
CA ARG A 427 11.33 6.12 38.93
C ARG A 427 11.60 5.58 37.54
N ASP A 428 12.61 6.12 36.85
CA ASP A 428 12.98 5.67 35.50
C ASP A 428 13.34 4.17 35.50
N ARG A 429 14.11 3.70 36.49
CA ARG A 429 14.40 2.27 36.70
C ARG A 429 13.12 1.45 36.83
N SER A 430 12.21 1.87 37.71
CA SER A 430 11.01 1.11 38.03
C SER A 430 10.09 0.99 36.80
N GLU A 431 9.96 2.05 36.02
CA GLU A 431 9.18 2.03 34.79
C GLU A 431 9.85 1.20 33.68
N TRP A 432 11.19 1.22 33.55
CA TRP A 432 11.92 0.31 32.65
C TRP A 432 11.72 -1.16 33.04
N ILE A 433 11.84 -1.51 34.32
CA ILE A 433 11.59 -2.87 34.82
C ILE A 433 10.15 -3.29 34.50
N ALA A 434 9.18 -2.41 34.76
CA ALA A 434 7.77 -2.73 34.54
C ALA A 434 7.46 -3.03 33.06
N VAL A 435 7.94 -2.20 32.13
CA VAL A 435 7.67 -2.41 30.69
C VAL A 435 8.39 -3.66 30.16
N LEU A 436 9.64 -3.88 30.57
CA LEU A 436 10.41 -5.07 30.17
C LEU A 436 9.78 -6.36 30.73
N GLY A 437 9.34 -6.33 31.98
CA GLY A 437 8.65 -7.44 32.62
C GLY A 437 7.36 -7.80 31.89
N LYS A 438 6.53 -6.80 31.54
CA LYS A 438 5.29 -7.01 30.78
C LYS A 438 5.55 -7.66 29.41
N VAL A 439 6.63 -7.30 28.73
CA VAL A 439 7.03 -7.94 27.46
C VAL A 439 7.42 -9.40 27.68
N MET A 440 8.17 -9.72 28.75
CA MET A 440 8.62 -11.07 29.07
C MET A 440 7.50 -11.99 29.60
N GLU A 441 6.40 -11.43 30.11
CA GLU A 441 5.21 -12.19 30.53
C GLU A 441 4.27 -12.54 29.38
N ARG A 442 4.34 -11.80 28.27
CA ARG A 442 3.53 -12.08 27.09
C ARG A 442 4.02 -13.37 26.41
N PRO A 443 3.16 -14.35 26.08
CA PRO A 443 3.57 -15.52 25.28
C PRO A 443 4.15 -15.13 23.92
N LEU A 444 5.05 -15.96 23.39
CA LEU A 444 5.63 -15.75 22.06
C LEU A 444 4.62 -16.08 20.97
N THR A 445 4.51 -15.21 19.98
CA THR A 445 3.75 -15.47 18.74
C THR A 445 4.64 -16.18 17.71
N PRO A 446 4.06 -16.75 16.63
CA PRO A 446 4.83 -17.28 15.51
C PRO A 446 5.76 -16.22 14.88
N GLN A 447 5.33 -14.96 14.83
CA GLN A 447 6.14 -13.84 14.33
C GLN A 447 7.31 -13.49 15.26
N ASP A 448 7.11 -13.60 16.58
CA ASP A 448 8.17 -13.44 17.57
C ASP A 448 9.24 -14.54 17.42
N THR A 449 8.80 -15.76 17.13
CA THR A 449 9.68 -16.92 16.93
C THR A 449 10.57 -16.73 15.70
N ASN A 450 10.02 -16.22 14.60
CA ASN A 450 10.79 -15.86 13.40
C ASN A 450 11.77 -14.71 13.67
N SER A 451 11.36 -13.72 14.46
CA SER A 451 12.21 -12.57 14.84
C SER A 451 13.37 -13.02 15.72
N LYS A 452 13.13 -13.94 16.68
CA LYS A 452 14.15 -14.57 17.52
C LYS A 452 15.16 -15.35 16.68
N ALA A 453 14.71 -16.17 15.72
CA ALA A 453 15.56 -16.97 14.86
C ALA A 453 16.53 -16.11 14.03
N ARG A 454 16.06 -14.98 13.48
CA ARG A 454 16.89 -14.04 12.71
C ARG A 454 17.96 -13.35 13.55
N LEU A 455 17.66 -13.01 14.80
CA LEU A 455 18.60 -12.35 15.72
C LEU A 455 19.66 -13.29 16.30
N VAL A 456 19.28 -14.55 16.56
CA VAL A 456 20.18 -15.58 17.12
C VAL A 456 21.08 -16.19 16.05
N GLY A 457 20.57 -16.38 14.82
CA GLY A 457 21.32 -16.97 13.70
C GLY A 457 22.47 -16.12 13.15
N LEU A 458 22.60 -14.85 13.56
CA LEU A 458 23.70 -13.94 13.17
C LEU A 458 24.95 -14.07 14.06
N ARG A 459 24.95 -14.98 15.04
CA ARG A 459 26.08 -15.20 15.98
C ARG A 459 26.67 -16.63 15.94
N ALA A 460 26.29 -17.45 14.96
CA ALA A 460 26.88 -18.76 14.72
C ALA A 460 27.99 -18.67 13.67
#